data_AF-A0A5J4PM20-F1
#
_entry.id   AF-A0A5J4PM20-F1
#
_cell.length_a   1.000
_cell.length_b   1.000
_cell.length_c   1.000
_cell.angle_alpha   90.00
_cell.angle_beta   90.00
_cell.angle_gamma   90.00
#
_symmetry.space_group_name_H-M   'P 1'
#
loop_
_entity.id
_entity.type
_entity.pdbx_description
1 polymer ?
#
loop_
_entity_poly.entity_id
_entity_poly.type
_entity_poly.pdbx_seq_one_letter_code
_entity_poly.pdbx_strand_id
1 'polypeptide(L)'
;SENALEKLQYSETRFNYHYFGEIYTFHSDLVPNSRRDYFEESGTCNRLNEKLKEFFHNTHQLAHTASKIRSANNKIQKIDDLKKEYEEVSNNKGFDNKEQSKSFEEKFEKAKKEAEEAKKFLNKIKEKSEEDKSVNRIFTRIVDEKTVNKEIDIQIEKPQKIVFRTDKLSKLERKERKIIEKVFSVIDKAINRELAENLKQLIEEEFR
;
A
#
# COMPACT_ATOMS: atom_id res chain seq x y z
N SER A 1 -11.63 22.76 -22.22
CA SER A 1 -10.68 23.80 -21.78
C SER A 1 -9.29 23.18 -21.79
N GLU A 2 -8.30 23.88 -22.32
CA GLU A 2 -6.90 23.46 -22.27
C GLU A 2 -6.41 23.56 -20.81
N ASN A 3 -5.66 22.57 -20.31
CA ASN A 3 -5.16 22.61 -18.93
C ASN A 3 -4.01 23.62 -18.85
N ALA A 4 -4.24 24.75 -18.17
CA ALA A 4 -3.26 25.83 -18.06
C ALA A 4 -1.92 25.37 -17.44
N LEU A 5 -1.94 24.31 -16.61
CA LEU A 5 -0.73 23.74 -16.00
C LEU A 5 0.09 22.89 -16.97
N GLU A 6 -0.49 22.36 -18.05
CA GLU A 6 0.27 21.61 -19.06
C GLU A 6 1.35 22.49 -19.69
N LYS A 7 1.07 23.78 -19.89
CA LYS A 7 2.05 24.77 -20.41
C LYS A 7 3.22 25.01 -19.45
N LEU A 8 3.02 24.77 -18.15
CA LEU A 8 4.03 24.97 -17.12
C LEU A 8 4.82 23.67 -16.85
N GLN A 9 4.16 22.50 -16.87
CA GLN A 9 4.80 21.21 -16.57
C GLN A 9 4.19 20.07 -17.39
N TYR A 10 4.89 19.72 -18.47
CA TYR A 10 4.55 18.59 -19.35
C TYR A 10 4.94 17.21 -18.80
N SER A 11 5.97 17.13 -17.94
CA SER A 11 6.53 15.85 -17.50
C SER A 11 5.68 15.11 -16.45
N GLU A 12 4.78 15.81 -15.76
CA GLU A 12 4.05 15.29 -14.58
C GLU A 12 2.53 15.53 -14.65
N THR A 13 1.94 15.35 -15.83
CA THR A 13 0.51 15.61 -16.11
C THR A 13 -0.48 15.00 -15.12
N ARG A 14 -0.16 13.82 -14.54
CA ARG A 14 -1.00 13.17 -13.51
C ARG A 14 -1.28 14.06 -12.29
N PHE A 15 -0.32 14.90 -11.90
CA PHE A 15 -0.44 15.72 -10.70
C PHE A 15 -1.04 17.10 -11.00
N ASN A 16 -1.17 17.50 -12.26
CA ASN A 16 -1.84 18.75 -12.63
C ASN A 16 -3.30 18.75 -12.14
N TYR A 17 -3.93 17.57 -12.05
CA TYR A 17 -5.28 17.39 -11.53
C TYR A 17 -5.40 17.51 -10.00
N HIS A 18 -4.30 17.68 -9.27
CA HIS A 18 -4.32 17.90 -7.82
C HIS A 18 -4.53 19.37 -7.45
N TYR A 19 -4.49 20.27 -8.43
CA TYR A 19 -4.60 21.71 -8.20
C TYR A 19 -5.91 22.25 -8.77
N PHE A 20 -6.52 23.14 -8.00
CA PHE A 20 -7.64 23.97 -8.43
C PHE A 20 -7.45 25.35 -7.82
N GLY A 21 -7.72 26.40 -8.58
CA GLY A 21 -7.59 27.77 -8.10
C GLY A 21 -7.17 28.75 -9.18
N GLU A 22 -6.89 29.97 -8.76
CA GLU A 22 -6.54 31.10 -9.60
C GLU A 22 -5.21 31.71 -9.12
N ILE A 23 -4.42 32.20 -10.05
CA ILE A 23 -3.16 32.89 -9.76
C ILE A 23 -3.33 34.36 -10.15
N TYR A 24 -3.32 35.22 -9.14
CA TYR A 24 -3.36 36.67 -9.34
C TYR A 24 -1.93 37.20 -9.44
N THR A 25 -1.62 37.92 -10.51
CA THR A 25 -0.29 38.50 -10.75
C THR A 25 -0.41 39.99 -11.00
N PHE A 26 0.50 40.76 -10.41
CA PHE A 26 0.50 42.22 -10.47
C PHE A 26 1.92 42.72 -10.80
N HIS A 27 2.10 43.25 -12.00
CA HIS A 27 3.34 43.89 -12.42
C HIS A 27 3.06 44.77 -13.65
N SER A 28 3.70 45.94 -13.76
CA SER A 28 3.51 46.86 -14.91
C SER A 28 3.82 46.20 -16.26
N ASP A 29 4.84 45.35 -16.28
CA ASP A 29 5.36 44.70 -17.48
C ASP A 29 4.66 43.36 -17.82
N LEU A 30 3.62 42.99 -17.08
CA LEU A 30 2.77 41.84 -17.39
C LEU A 30 1.56 42.33 -18.21
N VAL A 31 1.79 42.51 -19.51
CA VAL A 31 0.76 42.96 -20.46
C VAL A 31 -0.05 41.75 -20.94
N PRO A 32 -1.39 41.73 -20.83
CA PRO A 32 -2.21 40.65 -21.34
C PRO A 32 -2.05 40.47 -22.85
N ASN A 33 -2.02 39.21 -23.31
CA ASN A 33 -1.94 38.92 -24.73
C ASN A 33 -3.25 39.28 -25.47
N SER A 34 -3.21 39.25 -26.80
CA SER A 34 -4.39 39.56 -27.64
C SER A 34 -5.64 38.72 -27.31
N ARG A 35 -5.46 37.50 -26.80
CA ARG A 35 -6.54 36.58 -26.40
C ARG A 35 -7.00 36.78 -24.95
N ARG A 36 -6.27 37.58 -24.17
CA ARG A 36 -6.43 37.80 -22.72
C ARG A 36 -6.48 36.51 -21.91
N ASP A 37 -5.88 35.44 -22.43
CA ASP A 37 -5.77 34.14 -21.75
C ASP A 37 -4.39 33.93 -21.11
N TYR A 38 -3.43 34.82 -21.39
CA TYR A 38 -2.12 34.87 -20.77
C TYR A 38 -1.46 36.26 -20.91
N PHE A 39 -0.15 36.36 -20.67
CA PHE A 39 0.66 37.56 -20.89
C PHE A 39 1.46 37.48 -22.20
N GLU A 40 1.77 38.64 -22.79
CA GLU A 40 2.75 38.77 -23.88
C GLU A 40 4.15 38.31 -23.41
N GLU A 41 4.97 37.86 -24.35
CA GLU A 41 6.32 37.39 -24.03
C GLU A 41 7.21 38.56 -23.59
N SER A 42 7.69 38.48 -22.35
CA SER A 42 8.56 39.50 -21.74
C SER A 42 9.48 38.87 -20.71
N GLY A 43 10.57 39.56 -20.34
CA GLY A 43 11.47 39.10 -19.27
C GLY A 43 10.74 38.89 -17.94
N THR A 44 9.73 39.71 -17.65
CA THR A 44 8.88 39.57 -16.45
C THR A 44 7.95 38.37 -16.56
N CYS A 45 7.35 38.11 -17.73
CA CYS A 45 6.54 36.90 -17.97
C CYS A 45 7.37 35.62 -17.82
N ASN A 46 8.60 35.61 -18.35
CA ASN A 46 9.53 34.48 -18.19
C ASN A 46 9.89 34.22 -16.73
N ARG A 47 10.19 35.27 -15.96
CA ARG A 47 10.46 35.16 -14.52
C ARG A 47 9.25 34.62 -13.74
N LEU A 48 8.03 35.05 -14.09
CA LEU A 48 6.80 34.49 -13.53
C LEU A 48 6.71 32.99 -13.83
N ASN A 49 6.91 32.58 -15.09
CA ASN A 49 6.87 31.19 -15.50
C ASN A 49 7.89 30.33 -14.74
N GLU A 50 9.12 30.82 -14.57
CA GLU A 50 10.16 30.12 -13.80
C GLU A 50 9.74 29.91 -12.34
N LYS A 51 9.19 30.95 -11.70
CA LYS A 51 8.73 30.86 -10.31
C LYS A 51 7.54 29.91 -10.15
N LEU A 52 6.61 29.90 -11.11
CA LEU A 52 5.51 28.94 -11.12
C LEU A 52 6.01 27.51 -11.31
N LYS A 53 6.94 27.29 -12.25
CA LYS A 53 7.56 25.98 -12.48
C LYS A 53 8.27 25.46 -11.22
N GLU A 54 9.04 26.32 -10.55
CA GLU A 54 9.71 26.01 -9.28
C GLU A 54 8.70 25.62 -8.19
N PHE A 55 7.64 26.40 -8.04
CA PHE A 55 6.58 26.15 -7.05
C PHE A 55 5.89 24.79 -7.28
N PHE A 56 5.44 24.52 -8.51
CA PHE A 56 4.76 23.26 -8.80
C PHE A 56 5.72 22.08 -8.71
N HIS A 57 6.98 22.23 -9.15
CA HIS A 57 8.00 21.19 -8.97
C HIS A 57 8.17 20.80 -7.49
N ASN A 58 8.34 21.78 -6.60
CA ASN A 58 8.49 21.52 -5.17
C ASN A 58 7.24 20.85 -4.59
N THR A 59 6.05 21.26 -5.03
CA THR A 59 4.79 20.66 -4.54
C THR A 59 4.60 19.23 -5.05
N HIS A 60 5.02 18.93 -6.28
CA HIS A 60 5.05 17.55 -6.79
C HIS A 60 6.02 16.66 -6.01
N GLN A 61 7.20 17.18 -5.66
CA GLN A 61 8.14 16.44 -4.80
C GLN A 61 7.51 16.10 -3.44
N LEU A 62 6.74 17.03 -2.85
CA LEU A 62 5.98 16.78 -1.62
C LEU A 62 4.91 15.70 -1.83
N ALA A 63 4.17 15.72 -2.94
CA ALA A 63 3.17 14.70 -3.27
C ALA A 63 3.79 13.30 -3.43
N HIS A 64 4.94 13.22 -4.11
CA HIS A 64 5.72 11.98 -4.21
C HIS A 64 6.19 11.48 -2.85
N THR A 65 6.68 12.39 -2.01
CA THR A 65 7.11 12.09 -0.64
C THR A 65 5.95 11.53 0.18
N ALA A 66 4.78 12.18 0.14
CA ALA A 66 3.56 11.70 0.77
C ALA A 66 3.16 10.29 0.30
N SER A 67 3.22 10.03 -1.01
CA SER A 67 2.91 8.72 -1.57
C SER A 67 3.88 7.63 -1.08
N LYS A 68 5.18 7.94 -1.00
CA LYS A 68 6.20 7.01 -0.50
C LYS A 68 6.01 6.72 0.99
N ILE A 69 5.75 7.75 1.80
CA ILE A 69 5.45 7.61 3.23
C ILE A 69 4.22 6.72 3.43
N ARG A 70 3.12 6.96 2.70
CA ARG A 70 1.90 6.15 2.79
C ARG A 70 2.16 4.69 2.42
N SER A 71 2.88 4.45 1.34
CA SER A 71 3.24 3.08 0.92
C SER A 71 4.07 2.36 1.99
N ALA A 72 5.05 3.03 2.58
CA ALA A 72 5.86 2.48 3.66
C ALA A 72 5.01 2.20 4.92
N ASN A 73 4.12 3.11 5.31
CA ASN A 73 3.21 2.91 6.43
C ASN A 73 2.30 1.69 6.22
N ASN A 74 1.73 1.53 5.02
CA ASN A 74 0.88 0.39 4.68
C ASN A 74 1.64 -0.95 4.73
N LYS A 75 2.92 -0.99 4.35
CA LYS A 75 3.74 -2.21 4.44
C LYS A 75 3.91 -2.67 5.89
N ILE A 76 4.05 -1.73 6.82
CA ILE A 76 4.16 -2.04 8.25
C ILE A 76 2.84 -2.59 8.78
N GLN A 77 1.72 -1.94 8.46
CA GLN A 77 0.38 -2.40 8.88
C GLN A 77 0.04 -3.79 8.32
N LYS A 78 0.44 -4.07 7.07
CA LYS A 78 0.16 -5.34 6.38
C LYS A 78 0.75 -6.55 7.10
N ILE A 79 1.85 -6.40 7.84
CA ILE A 79 2.39 -7.52 8.64
C ILE A 79 1.43 -7.94 9.73
N ASP A 80 0.78 -6.98 10.40
CA ASP A 80 -0.17 -7.30 11.46
C ASP A 80 -1.37 -8.05 10.93
N ASP A 81 -1.87 -7.62 9.77
CA ASP A 81 -2.99 -8.28 9.11
C ASP A 81 -2.61 -9.70 8.70
N LEU A 82 -1.40 -9.91 8.16
CA LEU A 82 -0.88 -11.24 7.84
C LEU A 82 -0.66 -12.10 9.09
N LYS A 83 -0.20 -11.51 10.20
CA LYS A 83 -0.02 -12.22 11.47
C LYS A 83 -1.36 -12.71 12.02
N LYS A 84 -2.38 -11.85 12.02
CA LYS A 84 -3.75 -12.20 12.41
C LYS A 84 -4.35 -13.27 11.51
N GLU A 85 -4.18 -13.14 10.18
CA GLU A 85 -4.64 -14.16 9.23
C GLU A 85 -3.97 -15.51 9.51
N TYR A 86 -2.66 -15.52 9.78
CA TYR A 86 -1.95 -16.75 10.14
C TYR A 86 -2.47 -17.35 11.44
N GLU A 87 -2.62 -16.55 12.51
CA GLU A 87 -3.10 -17.03 13.81
C GLU A 87 -4.53 -17.58 13.71
N GLU A 88 -5.42 -16.95 12.94
CA GLU A 88 -6.78 -17.47 12.71
C GLU A 88 -6.74 -18.83 11.99
N VAL A 89 -5.91 -18.95 10.96
CA VAL A 89 -5.77 -20.21 10.21
C VAL A 89 -5.11 -21.29 11.06
N SER A 90 -4.05 -20.96 11.78
CA SER A 90 -3.30 -21.92 12.60
C SER A 90 -4.10 -22.42 13.80
N ASN A 91 -4.79 -21.52 14.52
CA ASN A 91 -5.43 -21.85 15.79
C ASN A 91 -6.90 -22.26 15.63
N ASN A 92 -7.62 -21.66 14.68
CA ASN A 92 -9.07 -21.84 14.57
C ASN A 92 -9.49 -22.69 13.38
N LYS A 93 -9.02 -22.41 12.16
CA LYS A 93 -9.50 -23.10 10.94
C LYS A 93 -8.74 -24.39 10.62
N GLY A 94 -7.43 -24.39 10.79
CA GLY A 94 -6.52 -25.39 10.21
C GLY A 94 -6.16 -25.05 8.77
N PHE A 95 -5.02 -25.55 8.30
CA PHE A 95 -4.57 -25.38 6.91
C PHE A 95 -5.25 -26.38 5.97
N ASP A 96 -5.50 -26.00 4.72
CA ASP A 96 -6.03 -26.89 3.68
C ASP A 96 -5.02 -27.99 3.34
N ASN A 97 -3.74 -27.61 3.24
CA ASN A 97 -2.63 -28.49 2.89
C ASN A 97 -1.28 -27.89 3.34
N LYS A 98 -0.19 -28.66 3.13
CA LYS A 98 1.18 -28.21 3.45
C LYS A 98 1.65 -27.04 2.58
N GLU A 99 1.21 -26.95 1.34
CA GLU A 99 1.62 -25.90 0.40
C GLU A 99 1.09 -24.53 0.86
N GLN A 100 -0.15 -24.49 1.36
CA GLN A 100 -0.76 -23.30 1.92
C GLN A 100 0.01 -22.80 3.14
N SER A 101 0.33 -23.69 4.09
CA SER A 101 1.14 -23.35 5.26
C SER A 101 2.50 -22.77 4.85
N LYS A 102 3.20 -23.41 3.91
CA LYS A 102 4.48 -22.91 3.39
C LYS A 102 4.33 -21.54 2.69
N SER A 103 3.27 -21.35 1.90
CA SER A 103 2.98 -20.08 1.23
C SER A 103 2.76 -18.94 2.22
N PHE A 104 2.08 -19.22 3.34
CA PHE A 104 1.91 -18.24 4.42
C PHE A 104 3.26 -17.85 5.04
N GLU A 105 4.12 -18.82 5.33
CA GLU A 105 5.47 -18.56 5.86
C GLU A 105 6.30 -17.70 4.89
N GLU A 106 6.31 -18.05 3.59
CA GLU A 106 7.03 -17.29 2.56
C GLU A 106 6.50 -15.86 2.41
N LYS A 107 5.17 -15.69 2.43
CA LYS A 107 4.52 -14.37 2.38
C LYS A 107 4.87 -13.52 3.60
N PHE A 108 4.89 -14.13 4.80
CA PHE A 108 5.24 -13.43 6.02
C PHE A 108 6.70 -13.00 6.01
N GLU A 109 7.63 -13.89 5.67
CA GLU A 109 9.06 -13.56 5.58
C GLU A 109 9.34 -12.45 4.56
N LYS A 110 8.63 -12.45 3.43
CA LYS A 110 8.71 -11.36 2.44
C LYS A 110 8.17 -10.05 3.01
N ALA A 111 6.97 -10.07 3.59
CA ALA A 111 6.34 -8.88 4.16
C ALA A 111 7.20 -8.28 5.29
N LYS A 112 7.81 -9.14 6.11
CA LYS A 112 8.77 -8.78 7.16
C LYS A 112 9.94 -7.97 6.63
N LYS A 113 10.65 -8.48 5.62
CA LYS A 113 11.76 -7.74 4.99
C LYS A 113 11.30 -6.38 4.45
N GLU A 114 10.15 -6.36 3.77
CA GLU A 114 9.59 -5.13 3.21
C GLU A 114 9.22 -4.10 4.29
N ALA A 115 8.72 -4.53 5.46
CA ALA A 115 8.39 -3.62 6.56
C ALA A 115 9.62 -3.13 7.32
N GLU A 116 10.66 -3.96 7.48
CA GLU A 116 11.92 -3.52 8.08
C GLU A 116 12.56 -2.39 7.24
N GLU A 117 12.58 -2.56 5.92
CA GLU A 117 13.02 -1.52 4.98
C GLU A 117 12.11 -0.29 5.05
N ALA A 118 10.79 -0.48 5.10
CA ALA A 118 9.83 0.61 5.23
C ALA A 118 10.03 1.40 6.54
N LYS A 119 10.31 0.71 7.65
CA LYS A 119 10.56 1.35 8.95
C LYS A 119 11.85 2.16 8.93
N LYS A 120 12.94 1.61 8.37
CA LYS A 120 14.19 2.36 8.16
C LYS A 120 13.96 3.61 7.32
N PHE A 121 13.18 3.49 6.25
CA PHE A 121 12.80 4.63 5.41
C PHE A 121 12.00 5.69 6.18
N LEU A 122 10.98 5.29 6.95
CA LEU A 122 10.17 6.23 7.74
C LEU A 122 11.00 6.94 8.82
N ASN A 123 11.92 6.25 9.48
CA ASN A 123 12.81 6.88 10.46
C ASN A 123 13.72 7.94 9.81
N LYS A 124 14.30 7.63 8.65
CA LYS A 124 15.10 8.60 7.89
C LYS A 124 14.29 9.82 7.45
N ILE A 125 13.03 9.63 7.07
CA ILE A 125 12.13 10.76 6.74
C ILE A 125 11.78 11.55 7.99
N LYS A 126 11.55 10.89 9.13
CA LYS A 126 11.27 11.55 10.40
C LYS A 126 12.41 12.49 10.80
N GLU A 127 13.65 12.04 10.75
CA GLU A 127 14.84 12.88 11.00
C GLU A 127 14.88 14.10 10.06
N LYS A 128 14.69 13.88 8.75
CA LYS A 128 14.66 14.98 7.77
C LYS A 128 13.49 15.95 7.97
N SER A 129 12.38 15.47 8.54
CA SER A 129 11.21 16.29 8.78
C SER A 129 11.37 17.27 9.93
N GLU A 130 12.42 17.13 10.75
CA GLU A 130 12.74 18.12 11.79
C GLU A 130 13.19 19.45 11.17
N GLU A 131 13.81 19.40 9.98
CA GLU A 131 14.28 20.57 9.23
C GLU A 131 13.21 21.13 8.27
N ASP A 132 12.37 20.27 7.68
CA ASP A 132 11.32 20.66 6.73
C ASP A 132 9.91 20.53 7.31
N LYS A 133 9.31 21.69 7.64
CA LYS A 133 7.93 21.82 8.17
C LYS A 133 6.88 21.19 7.25
N SER A 134 7.04 21.26 5.93
CA SER A 134 6.08 20.71 4.96
C SER A 134 6.09 19.20 4.99
N VAL A 135 7.29 18.61 5.01
CA VAL A 135 7.47 17.15 5.13
C VAL A 135 6.98 16.66 6.49
N ASN A 136 7.22 17.40 7.58
CA ASN A 136 6.73 17.07 8.92
C ASN A 136 5.21 16.98 8.98
N ARG A 137 4.52 17.97 8.42
CA ARG A 137 3.05 18.00 8.36
C ARG A 137 2.49 16.82 7.57
N ILE A 138 3.17 16.41 6.49
CA ILE A 138 2.79 15.22 5.71
C ILE A 138 3.01 13.95 6.54
N PHE A 139 4.17 13.83 7.19
CA PHE A 139 4.56 12.67 7.97
C PHE A 139 3.57 12.42 9.12
N THR A 140 3.34 13.43 9.96
CA THR A 140 2.42 13.37 11.11
C THR A 140 0.97 13.08 10.74
N ARG A 141 0.54 13.45 9.52
CA ARG A 141 -0.81 13.18 9.03
C ARG A 141 -0.99 11.76 8.48
N ILE A 142 0.08 11.13 8.01
CA ILE A 142 0.03 9.81 7.35
C ILE A 142 0.44 8.69 8.31
N VAL A 143 1.43 8.95 9.15
CA VAL A 143 2.03 7.96 10.02
C VAL A 143 1.53 8.19 11.44
N ASP A 144 0.73 7.26 11.94
CA ASP A 144 0.34 7.25 13.35
C ASP A 144 1.58 7.02 14.22
N GLU A 145 1.66 7.67 15.39
CA GLU A 145 2.76 7.46 16.35
C GLU A 145 2.94 5.98 16.73
N LYS A 146 1.82 5.24 16.73
CA LYS A 146 1.78 3.80 16.98
C LYS A 146 2.59 3.02 15.94
N THR A 147 2.68 3.46 14.69
CA THR A 147 3.43 2.77 13.64
C THR A 147 4.93 3.00 13.77
N VAL A 148 5.36 4.21 14.15
CA VAL A 148 6.78 4.56 14.30
C VAL A 148 7.43 3.81 15.47
N ASN A 149 6.71 3.76 16.59
CA ASN A 149 7.18 3.11 17.81
C ASN A 149 6.93 1.60 17.81
N LYS A 150 6.31 1.06 16.75
CA LYS A 150 5.99 -0.36 16.68
C LYS A 150 7.24 -1.20 16.54
N GLU A 151 7.49 -2.08 17.50
CA GLU A 151 8.39 -3.21 17.26
C GLU A 151 7.72 -4.11 16.22
N ILE A 152 8.42 -4.33 15.11
CA ILE A 152 7.96 -5.29 14.11
C ILE A 152 8.17 -6.64 14.76
N ASP A 153 7.09 -7.29 15.17
CA ASP A 153 7.21 -8.62 15.76
C ASP A 153 7.78 -9.57 14.71
N ILE A 154 8.95 -10.10 15.06
CA ILE A 154 9.85 -10.81 14.16
C ILE A 154 9.39 -12.26 13.99
N GLN A 155 8.52 -12.75 14.89
CA GLN A 155 8.19 -14.16 14.99
C GLN A 155 6.68 -14.40 14.90
N ILE A 156 6.31 -15.27 13.96
CA ILE A 156 5.04 -15.99 14.06
C ILE A 156 5.26 -17.09 15.09
N GLU A 157 4.37 -17.19 16.09
CA GLU A 157 4.33 -18.36 16.96
C GLU A 157 3.97 -19.59 16.12
N LYS A 158 4.99 -20.38 15.78
CA LYS A 158 4.77 -21.61 15.02
C LYS A 158 4.16 -22.65 15.96
N PRO A 159 3.01 -23.25 15.61
CA PRO A 159 2.46 -24.33 16.40
C PRO A 159 3.42 -25.53 16.38
N GLN A 160 3.53 -26.25 17.51
CA GLN A 160 4.36 -27.46 17.60
C GLN A 160 3.92 -28.54 16.59
N LYS A 161 2.66 -28.50 16.15
CA LYS A 161 2.11 -29.37 15.12
C LYS A 161 1.18 -28.58 14.21
N ILE A 162 1.39 -28.67 12.90
CA ILE A 162 0.47 -28.10 11.90
C ILE A 162 -0.84 -28.87 11.97
N VAL A 163 -1.94 -28.16 12.19
CA VAL A 163 -3.30 -28.70 12.17
C VAL A 163 -3.90 -28.47 10.79
N PHE A 164 -4.36 -29.55 10.15
CA PHE A 164 -5.08 -29.45 8.88
C PHE A 164 -6.58 -29.38 9.11
N ARG A 165 -7.32 -28.77 8.18
CA ARG A 165 -8.79 -28.73 8.23
C ARG A 165 -9.38 -30.13 8.29
N THR A 166 -8.78 -31.06 7.53
CA THR A 166 -9.15 -32.48 7.48
C THR A 166 -8.91 -33.22 8.79
N ASP A 167 -8.08 -32.72 9.71
CA ASP A 167 -7.88 -33.34 11.02
C ASP A 167 -9.16 -33.31 11.88
N LYS A 168 -10.05 -32.35 11.62
CA LYS A 168 -11.34 -32.20 12.30
C LYS A 168 -12.43 -33.16 11.79
N LEU A 169 -12.20 -33.85 10.66
CA LEU A 169 -13.14 -34.79 10.05
C LEU A 169 -13.05 -36.14 10.76
N SER A 170 -13.69 -36.21 11.92
CA SER A 170 -13.57 -37.31 12.87
C SER A 170 -14.06 -38.65 12.30
N LYS A 171 -15.08 -38.59 11.41
CA LYS A 171 -15.70 -39.74 10.74
C LYS A 171 -14.79 -40.45 9.74
N LEU A 172 -13.71 -39.81 9.30
CA LEU A 172 -12.87 -40.31 8.21
C LEU A 172 -11.58 -40.95 8.72
N GLU A 173 -11.16 -42.01 8.06
CA GLU A 173 -9.85 -42.62 8.25
C GLU A 173 -8.71 -41.75 7.69
N ARG A 174 -7.48 -42.03 8.14
CA ARG A 174 -6.28 -41.29 7.72
C ARG A 174 -6.08 -41.27 6.20
N LYS A 175 -6.45 -42.34 5.49
CA LYS A 175 -6.33 -42.41 4.02
C LYS A 175 -7.37 -41.52 3.34
N GLU A 176 -8.59 -41.46 3.86
CA GLU A 176 -9.69 -40.66 3.33
C GLU A 176 -9.44 -39.17 3.53
N ARG A 177 -8.94 -38.78 4.72
CA ARG A 177 -8.52 -37.38 4.99
C ARG A 177 -7.47 -36.89 3.99
N LYS A 178 -6.51 -37.73 3.61
CA LYS A 178 -5.51 -37.40 2.57
C LYS A 178 -6.11 -37.22 1.18
N ILE A 179 -7.21 -37.91 0.87
CA ILE A 179 -7.91 -37.73 -0.40
C ILE A 179 -8.63 -36.37 -0.38
N ILE A 180 -9.29 -36.03 0.73
CA ILE A 180 -9.96 -34.73 0.88
C ILE A 180 -8.96 -33.57 0.81
N GLU A 181 -7.77 -33.68 1.41
CA GLU A 181 -6.71 -32.67 1.24
C GLU A 181 -6.38 -32.43 -0.25
N LYS A 182 -6.30 -33.50 -1.06
CA LYS A 182 -6.08 -33.37 -2.50
C LYS A 182 -7.28 -32.74 -3.21
N VAL A 183 -8.50 -33.08 -2.80
CA VAL A 183 -9.73 -32.47 -3.34
C VAL A 183 -9.74 -30.97 -3.07
N PHE A 184 -9.42 -30.53 -1.86
CA PHE A 184 -9.29 -29.11 -1.52
C PHE A 184 -8.29 -28.40 -2.43
N SER A 185 -7.11 -29.00 -2.64
CA SER A 185 -6.11 -28.45 -3.56
C SER A 185 -6.57 -28.38 -5.03
N VAL A 186 -7.44 -29.28 -5.48
CA VAL A 186 -8.02 -29.25 -6.84
C VAL A 186 -9.08 -28.16 -6.94
N ILE A 187 -9.94 -28.02 -5.92
CA ILE A 187 -10.95 -26.96 -5.84
C ILE A 187 -10.27 -25.58 -5.94
N ASP A 188 -9.21 -25.36 -5.17
CA ASP A 188 -8.46 -24.09 -5.19
C ASP A 188 -7.87 -23.73 -6.56
N LYS A 189 -7.60 -24.73 -7.41
CA LYS A 189 -7.07 -24.52 -8.76
C LYS A 189 -8.17 -24.32 -9.80
N ALA A 190 -9.36 -24.83 -9.55
CA ALA A 190 -10.44 -24.87 -10.52
C ALA A 190 -11.37 -23.65 -10.47
N ILE A 191 -11.56 -23.05 -9.29
CA ILE A 191 -12.56 -21.99 -9.08
C ILE A 191 -12.02 -20.80 -8.27
N ASN A 192 -12.81 -19.73 -8.17
CA ASN A 192 -12.42 -18.53 -7.42
C ASN A 192 -12.40 -18.77 -5.90
N ARG A 193 -11.68 -17.91 -5.17
CA ARG A 193 -11.43 -18.06 -3.72
C ARG A 193 -12.73 -18.17 -2.89
N GLU A 194 -13.76 -17.41 -3.26
CA GLU A 194 -15.03 -17.37 -2.51
C GLU A 194 -15.84 -18.65 -2.67
N LEU A 195 -16.02 -19.13 -3.91
CA LEU A 195 -16.72 -20.39 -4.17
C LEU A 195 -15.93 -21.59 -3.67
N ALA A 196 -14.59 -21.53 -3.73
CA ALA A 196 -13.72 -22.56 -3.16
C ALA A 196 -13.96 -22.75 -1.67
N GLU A 197 -13.98 -21.66 -0.89
CA GLU A 197 -14.23 -21.74 0.55
C GLU A 197 -15.63 -22.26 0.88
N ASN A 198 -16.66 -21.81 0.15
CA ASN A 198 -18.03 -22.31 0.34
C ASN A 198 -18.14 -23.82 0.09
N LEU A 199 -17.53 -24.33 -0.99
CA LEU A 199 -17.54 -25.76 -1.28
C LEU A 199 -16.75 -26.57 -0.23
N LYS A 200 -15.60 -26.07 0.23
CA LYS A 200 -14.84 -26.71 1.30
C LYS A 200 -15.65 -26.81 2.60
N GLN A 201 -16.37 -25.75 2.97
CA GLN A 201 -17.25 -25.77 4.15
C GLN A 201 -18.36 -26.81 4.02
N LEU A 202 -19.04 -26.89 2.88
CA LEU A 202 -20.08 -27.91 2.65
C LEU A 202 -19.52 -29.34 2.76
N ILE A 203 -18.31 -29.58 2.23
CA ILE A 203 -17.62 -30.86 2.37
C ILE A 203 -17.28 -31.12 3.85
N GLU A 204 -16.80 -30.11 4.58
CA GLU A 204 -16.50 -30.25 6.01
C GLU A 204 -17.74 -30.58 6.84
N GLU A 205 -18.88 -29.97 6.56
CA GLU A 205 -20.15 -30.21 7.27
C GLU A 205 -20.64 -31.66 7.10
N GLU A 206 -20.51 -32.21 5.90
CA GLU A 206 -20.90 -33.60 5.61
C GLU A 206 -20.05 -34.60 6.41
N PHE A 207 -18.73 -34.37 6.47
CA PHE A 207 -17.75 -35.30 7.03
C PHE A 207 -17.31 -35.00 8.46
N ARG A 208 -17.90 -33.99 9.12
CA ARG A 208 -17.57 -33.60 10.51
C ARG A 208 -17.89 -34.68 11.52
#